data_AF-A0A1B1ZRE3-F1
#
_entry.id   AF-A0A1B1ZRE3-F1
#
_cell.length_a   1.000
_cell.length_b   1.000
_cell.length_c   1.000
_cell.angle_alpha   90.00
_cell.angle_beta   90.00
_cell.angle_gamma   90.00
#
_symmetry.space_group_name_H-M   'P 1'
#
loop_
_entity.id
_entity.type
_entity.pdbx_description
1 polymer ?
#
loop_
_entity_poly.entity_id
_entity_poly.type
_entity_poly.pdbx_seq_one_letter_code
_entity_poly.pdbx_strand_id
1 'polypeptide(L)'
;MLVALLVLLTSSCAAGPDPCHVAAADVGTASGWVGYAARHPDDVAFVFDDGRGTRVEHRADEVQPFASSIKVLNLVPYTREVALGRVRADEPVRLGDWERWSSAGSEESHAAALDALGISRTGMRASDQGATVPIDRVADAMNTFSDNAAPDFLRARLGDRALVDAARDYGWGEVGALPTNTGFLIGQFVPELVPAGATADERRRRERDAARRFASDPAFRADVDTRPLPPGLDVDAYNGSGPGGTARQLTALWRGIGEGRLPGAAHARTITERSSRPGFVGVGAKGGLTTGAVVSRGTELRRADGTVATGVLLVRRMSRAGTDRAAATPGLDDVTAAAAEDPQVVRRWSCDLFG
;
A
#
# COMPACT_ATOMS: atom_id res chain seq x y z
N MET A 1 -34.55 -21.42 69.65
CA MET A 1 -33.96 -22.25 68.58
C MET A 1 -33.53 -21.33 67.45
N LEU A 2 -32.23 -21.03 67.37
CA LEU A 2 -31.62 -20.23 66.31
C LEU A 2 -31.20 -21.17 65.17
N VAL A 3 -31.63 -20.88 63.94
CA VAL A 3 -31.15 -21.57 62.73
C VAL A 3 -29.98 -20.75 62.20
N ALA A 4 -28.77 -21.34 62.20
CA ALA A 4 -27.57 -20.76 61.63
C ALA A 4 -27.56 -20.96 60.12
N LEU A 5 -27.56 -19.85 59.37
CA LEU A 5 -27.40 -19.83 57.92
C LEU A 5 -25.90 -19.87 57.61
N LEU A 6 -25.42 -20.98 57.05
CA LEU A 6 -24.03 -21.13 56.60
C LEU A 6 -23.91 -20.53 55.18
N VAL A 7 -23.36 -19.32 55.07
CA VAL A 7 -23.03 -18.69 53.78
C VAL A 7 -21.68 -19.27 53.31
N LEU A 8 -21.71 -20.11 52.28
CA LEU A 8 -20.52 -20.55 51.55
C LEU A 8 -20.06 -19.41 50.63
N LEU A 9 -19.07 -18.64 51.08
CA LEU A 9 -18.29 -17.75 50.24
C LEU A 9 -17.36 -18.61 49.36
N THR A 10 -17.78 -18.92 48.14
CA THR A 10 -16.85 -19.42 47.13
C THR A 10 -15.98 -18.26 46.68
N SER A 11 -14.75 -18.22 47.18
CA SER A 11 -13.68 -17.37 46.63
C SER A 11 -13.54 -17.66 45.14
N SER A 12 -14.05 -16.75 44.31
CA SER A 12 -13.75 -16.75 42.88
C SER A 12 -12.28 -16.39 42.75
N CYS A 13 -11.43 -17.39 42.50
CA CYS A 13 -10.06 -17.14 42.09
C CYS A 13 -10.09 -16.21 40.88
N ALA A 14 -9.48 -15.03 41.02
CA ALA A 14 -9.15 -14.18 39.90
C ALA A 14 -8.31 -15.02 38.93
N ALA A 15 -8.82 -15.24 37.72
CA ALA A 15 -7.98 -15.72 36.63
C ALA A 15 -6.86 -14.67 36.46
N GLY A 16 -5.62 -15.09 36.71
CA GLY A 16 -4.46 -14.27 36.34
C GLY A 16 -4.48 -14.01 34.83
N PRO A 17 -3.81 -12.96 34.35
CA PRO A 17 -3.69 -12.76 32.91
C PRO A 17 -3.09 -14.02 32.26
N ASP A 18 -3.76 -14.54 31.22
CA ASP A 18 -3.23 -15.65 30.44
C ASP A 18 -1.79 -15.33 30.01
N PRO A 19 -0.83 -16.25 30.18
CA PRO A 19 0.56 -15.99 29.80
C PRO A 19 0.63 -15.66 28.30
N CYS A 20 1.37 -14.61 27.96
CA CYS A 20 1.66 -14.24 26.57
C CYS A 20 2.28 -15.46 25.86
N HIS A 21 1.54 -16.05 24.93
CA HIS A 21 2.03 -17.19 24.16
C HIS A 21 2.44 -16.70 22.77
N VAL A 22 3.76 -16.57 22.56
CA VAL A 22 4.31 -16.22 21.26
C VAL A 22 3.89 -17.26 20.22
N ALA A 23 3.05 -16.85 19.27
CA ALA A 23 2.63 -17.71 18.17
C ALA A 23 3.84 -18.16 17.32
N ALA A 24 3.77 -19.35 16.72
CA ALA A 24 4.78 -19.76 15.74
C ALA A 24 4.73 -18.80 14.53
N ALA A 25 5.86 -18.19 14.16
CA ALA A 25 5.82 -17.30 13.00
C ALA A 25 5.57 -18.05 11.70
N ASP A 26 4.66 -17.46 10.95
CA ASP A 26 4.23 -17.77 9.59
C ASP A 26 3.64 -16.47 9.01
N VAL A 27 3.53 -16.35 7.69
CA VAL A 27 2.89 -15.18 7.06
C VAL A 27 1.59 -15.55 6.34
N GLY A 28 1.17 -16.81 6.45
CA GLY A 28 -0.05 -17.33 5.86
C GLY A 28 -1.31 -17.14 6.70
N THR A 29 -1.18 -16.74 7.97
CA THR A 29 -2.30 -16.58 8.91
C THR A 29 -2.12 -15.35 9.80
N ALA A 30 -3.23 -14.79 10.31
CA ALA A 30 -3.19 -13.65 11.21
C ALA A 30 -2.39 -13.90 12.49
N SER A 31 -2.50 -15.09 13.09
CA SER A 31 -1.71 -15.46 14.28
C SER A 31 -0.23 -15.67 13.94
N GLY A 32 0.08 -16.24 12.78
CA GLY A 32 1.46 -16.39 12.32
C GLY A 32 2.18 -15.05 12.21
N TRP A 33 1.48 -14.01 11.73
CA TRP A 33 2.05 -12.67 11.58
C TRP A 33 2.48 -12.05 12.91
N VAL A 34 1.78 -12.34 14.02
CA VAL A 34 2.20 -11.93 15.37
C VAL A 34 3.54 -12.59 15.71
N GLY A 35 3.65 -13.90 15.50
CA GLY A 35 4.91 -14.62 15.67
C GLY A 35 6.02 -14.08 14.77
N TYR A 36 5.69 -13.64 13.56
CA TYR A 36 6.65 -13.08 12.60
C TYR A 36 7.20 -11.76 13.11
N ALA A 37 6.32 -10.87 13.55
CA ALA A 37 6.73 -9.62 14.15
C ALA A 37 7.61 -9.83 15.39
N ALA A 38 7.28 -10.82 16.25
CA ALA A 38 8.07 -11.14 17.43
C ALA A 38 9.49 -11.64 17.09
N ARG A 39 9.66 -12.38 15.99
CA ARG A 39 10.97 -12.83 15.51
C ARG A 39 11.74 -11.80 14.69
N HIS A 40 11.05 -10.79 14.15
CA HIS A 40 11.61 -9.78 13.27
C HIS A 40 11.25 -8.35 13.70
N PRO A 41 11.45 -7.96 14.98
CA PRO A 41 10.96 -6.70 15.51
C PRO A 41 11.61 -5.47 14.86
N ASP A 42 12.81 -5.60 14.29
CA ASP A 42 13.52 -4.52 13.61
C ASP A 42 13.14 -4.32 12.14
N ASP A 43 12.40 -5.28 11.59
CA ASP A 43 11.98 -5.34 10.20
C ASP A 43 10.50 -5.01 10.02
N VAL A 44 9.73 -5.07 11.10
CA VAL A 44 8.29 -4.85 11.10
C VAL A 44 7.96 -3.50 11.72
N ALA A 45 7.09 -2.72 11.07
CA ALA A 45 6.43 -1.55 11.64
C ALA A 45 4.92 -1.65 11.41
N PHE A 46 4.12 -1.28 12.39
CA PHE A 46 2.66 -1.30 12.24
C PHE A 46 1.97 -0.25 13.10
N VAL A 47 0.74 0.04 12.70
CA VAL A 47 -0.26 0.72 13.52
C VAL A 47 -1.58 0.00 13.31
N PHE A 48 -2.19 -0.46 14.39
CA PHE A 48 -3.54 -1.00 14.39
C PHE A 48 -4.41 -0.16 15.33
N ASP A 49 -5.53 0.31 14.82
CA ASP A 49 -6.49 1.15 15.53
C ASP A 49 -7.90 0.63 15.24
N ASP A 50 -8.65 0.26 16.27
CA ASP A 50 -9.98 -0.33 16.13
C ASP A 50 -11.09 0.72 15.84
N GLY A 51 -10.73 2.01 15.85
CA GLY A 51 -11.67 3.12 15.69
C GLY A 51 -12.55 3.40 16.90
N ARG A 52 -12.32 2.70 18.03
CA ARG A 52 -13.13 2.71 19.25
C ARG A 52 -12.29 2.92 20.53
N GLY A 53 -11.02 3.29 20.36
CA GLY A 53 -10.12 3.68 21.45
C GLY A 53 -9.04 2.66 21.79
N THR A 54 -9.03 1.48 21.14
CA THR A 54 -7.93 0.53 21.25
C THR A 54 -6.95 0.76 20.10
N ARG A 55 -5.69 1.02 20.44
CA ARG A 55 -4.62 1.21 19.47
C ARG A 55 -3.33 0.56 19.95
N VAL A 56 -2.62 -0.09 19.04
CA VAL A 56 -1.25 -0.57 19.24
C VAL A 56 -0.38 -0.11 18.08
N GLU A 57 0.86 0.23 18.39
CA GLU A 57 1.83 0.65 17.39
C GLU A 57 3.21 0.13 17.74
N HIS A 58 3.99 -0.18 16.70
CA HIS A 58 5.39 -0.58 16.82
C HIS A 58 6.16 0.06 15.69
N ARG A 59 7.26 0.75 16.03
CA ARG A 59 8.13 1.43 15.05
C ARG A 59 7.33 2.34 14.10
N ALA A 60 6.26 2.96 14.58
CA ALA A 60 5.29 3.61 13.71
C ALA A 60 5.79 4.86 12.99
N ASP A 61 6.89 5.45 13.49
CA ASP A 61 7.59 6.61 12.91
C ASP A 61 8.85 6.23 12.13
N GLU A 62 9.16 4.93 12.04
CA GLU A 62 10.28 4.43 11.25
C GLU A 62 9.91 4.42 9.76
N VAL A 63 10.77 5.00 8.94
CA VAL A 63 10.58 5.02 7.49
C VAL A 63 10.88 3.63 6.91
N GLN A 64 9.91 3.07 6.19
CA GLN A 64 10.04 1.81 5.46
C GLN A 64 9.53 1.95 4.02
N PRO A 65 10.09 1.19 3.07
CA PRO A 65 9.59 1.14 1.70
C PRO A 65 8.13 0.64 1.68
N PHE A 66 7.33 1.24 0.80
CA PHE A 66 5.89 0.92 0.70
C PHE A 66 5.56 0.00 -0.47
N ALA A 67 6.53 -0.34 -1.32
CA ALA A 67 6.27 -1.03 -2.58
C ALA A 67 5.06 -0.39 -3.29
N SER A 68 4.10 -1.19 -3.76
CA SER A 68 2.89 -0.68 -4.42
C SER A 68 1.82 -0.08 -3.50
N SER A 69 1.93 -0.16 -2.18
CA SER A 69 0.96 0.53 -1.29
C SER A 69 1.09 2.05 -1.39
N ILE A 70 2.25 2.54 -1.86
CA ILE A 70 2.52 3.96 -2.07
C ILE A 70 1.61 4.60 -3.12
N LYS A 71 1.01 3.80 -4.01
CA LYS A 71 0.12 4.27 -5.08
C LYS A 71 -1.13 4.97 -4.55
N VAL A 72 -1.53 4.69 -3.30
CA VAL A 72 -2.63 5.40 -2.65
C VAL A 72 -2.34 6.91 -2.49
N LEU A 73 -1.05 7.30 -2.44
CA LEU A 73 -0.65 8.72 -2.46
C LEU A 73 -0.94 9.42 -3.78
N ASN A 74 -1.05 8.67 -4.88
CA ASN A 74 -1.45 9.21 -6.20
C ASN A 74 -2.97 9.19 -6.37
N LEU A 75 -3.67 8.31 -5.64
CA LEU A 75 -5.14 8.25 -5.65
C LEU A 75 -5.78 9.46 -4.96
N VAL A 76 -5.24 9.88 -3.80
CA VAL A 76 -5.78 11.03 -3.04
C VAL A 76 -5.83 12.32 -3.87
N PRO A 77 -4.76 12.79 -4.54
CA PRO A 77 -4.84 13.99 -5.36
C PRO A 77 -5.80 13.82 -6.54
N TYR A 78 -5.84 12.66 -7.19
CA TYR A 78 -6.82 12.42 -8.26
C TYR A 78 -8.26 12.60 -7.77
N THR A 79 -8.62 11.91 -6.69
CA THR A 79 -9.98 11.95 -6.13
C THR A 79 -10.35 13.33 -5.58
N ARG A 80 -9.37 14.07 -5.03
CA ARG A 80 -9.51 15.48 -4.66
C ARG A 80 -9.85 16.36 -5.86
N GLU A 81 -9.10 16.23 -6.96
CA GLU A 81 -9.32 17.04 -8.17
C GLU A 81 -10.67 16.72 -8.84
N VAL A 82 -11.13 15.46 -8.74
CA VAL A 82 -12.50 15.05 -9.15
C VAL A 82 -13.55 15.74 -8.27
N ALA A 83 -13.41 15.69 -6.94
CA ALA A 83 -14.36 16.31 -6.03
C ALA A 83 -14.42 17.84 -6.16
N LEU A 84 -13.32 18.47 -6.56
CA LEU A 84 -13.25 19.90 -6.84
C LEU A 84 -13.74 20.28 -8.25
N GLY A 85 -14.15 19.30 -9.06
CA GLY A 85 -14.64 19.51 -10.42
C GLY A 85 -13.57 19.96 -11.42
N ARG A 86 -12.28 19.86 -11.06
CA ARG A 86 -11.15 20.23 -11.93
C ARG A 86 -10.74 19.10 -12.87
N VAL A 87 -11.11 17.86 -12.52
CA VAL A 87 -11.00 16.67 -13.36
C VAL A 87 -12.37 16.00 -13.40
N ARG A 88 -12.80 15.53 -14.57
CA ARG A 88 -14.02 14.72 -14.68
C ARG A 88 -13.62 13.24 -14.63
N ALA A 89 -14.29 12.44 -13.81
CA ALA A 89 -13.98 11.00 -13.71
C ALA A 89 -14.19 10.26 -15.04
N ASP A 90 -15.11 10.74 -15.88
CA ASP A 90 -15.41 10.25 -17.22
C ASP A 90 -14.54 10.86 -18.33
N GLU A 91 -13.51 11.66 -17.98
CA GLU A 91 -12.59 12.22 -18.97
C GLU A 91 -11.92 11.10 -19.77
N PRO A 92 -12.02 11.12 -21.12
CA PRO A 92 -11.44 10.08 -21.95
C PRO A 92 -9.91 10.21 -21.98
N VAL A 93 -9.24 9.11 -21.64
CA VAL A 93 -7.78 8.95 -21.70
C VAL A 93 -7.46 8.01 -22.83
N ARG A 94 -6.62 8.44 -23.78
CA ARG A 94 -6.11 7.55 -24.83
C ARG A 94 -5.18 6.52 -24.22
N LEU A 95 -5.28 5.27 -24.66
CA LEU A 95 -4.43 4.20 -24.14
C LEU A 95 -2.95 4.53 -24.35
N GLY A 96 -2.54 5.04 -25.52
CA GLY A 96 -1.15 5.46 -25.74
C GLY A 96 -0.65 6.57 -24.81
N ASP A 97 -1.54 7.38 -24.23
CA ASP A 97 -1.16 8.40 -23.25
C ASP A 97 -0.89 7.82 -21.86
N TRP A 98 -1.58 6.74 -21.50
CA TRP A 98 -1.33 5.96 -20.29
C TRP A 98 -0.12 5.05 -20.48
N GLU A 99 -0.07 4.30 -21.58
CA GLU A 99 0.93 3.26 -21.84
C GLU A 99 2.34 3.78 -22.10
N ARG A 100 2.51 5.07 -22.43
CA ARG A 100 3.86 5.66 -22.53
C ARG A 100 4.62 5.65 -21.20
N TRP A 101 3.93 5.43 -20.08
CA TRP A 101 4.51 5.27 -18.75
C TRP A 101 4.73 3.80 -18.35
N SER A 102 4.26 2.86 -19.16
CA SER A 102 4.41 1.41 -18.94
C SER A 102 5.67 0.89 -19.65
N SER A 103 6.56 0.23 -18.90
CA SER A 103 7.66 -0.53 -19.49
C SER A 103 7.14 -1.85 -20.05
N ALA A 104 7.30 -2.07 -21.36
CA ALA A 104 6.72 -3.24 -22.03
C ALA A 104 7.36 -4.57 -21.57
N GLY A 105 8.58 -4.52 -21.05
CA GLY A 105 9.36 -5.71 -20.66
C GLY A 105 9.08 -6.26 -19.25
N SER A 106 8.27 -5.59 -18.42
CA SER A 106 8.17 -5.92 -16.98
C SER A 106 6.87 -5.46 -16.30
N GLU A 107 5.78 -5.26 -17.05
CA GLU A 107 4.52 -4.72 -16.54
C GLU A 107 3.33 -5.69 -16.68
N GLU A 108 3.42 -6.87 -16.07
CA GLU A 108 2.30 -7.82 -16.02
C GLU A 108 1.04 -7.19 -15.39
N SER A 109 1.24 -6.28 -14.42
CA SER A 109 0.15 -5.55 -13.76
C SER A 109 -0.65 -4.68 -14.75
N HIS A 110 0.03 -4.06 -15.71
CA HIS A 110 -0.62 -3.27 -16.75
C HIS A 110 -1.39 -4.15 -17.72
N ALA A 111 -0.78 -5.24 -18.19
CA ALA A 111 -1.43 -6.20 -19.07
C ALA A 111 -2.68 -6.83 -18.44
N ALA A 112 -2.63 -7.16 -17.14
CA ALA A 112 -3.78 -7.65 -16.39
C ALA A 112 -4.90 -6.59 -16.31
N ALA A 113 -4.56 -5.31 -16.19
CA ALA A 113 -5.52 -4.23 -16.20
C ALA A 113 -6.21 -4.08 -17.56
N LEU A 114 -5.46 -4.18 -18.67
CA LEU A 114 -6.03 -4.18 -20.02
C LEU A 114 -6.99 -5.35 -20.22
N ASP A 115 -6.60 -6.56 -19.79
CA ASP A 115 -7.43 -7.76 -19.88
C ASP A 115 -8.74 -7.59 -19.10
N ALA A 116 -8.67 -7.08 -17.88
CA ALA A 116 -9.85 -6.83 -17.04
C ALA A 116 -10.78 -5.74 -17.60
N LEU A 117 -10.24 -4.79 -18.35
CA LEU A 117 -10.99 -3.75 -19.06
C LEU A 117 -11.56 -4.23 -20.40
N GLY A 118 -11.25 -5.48 -20.82
CA GLY A 118 -11.68 -6.02 -22.11
C GLY A 118 -10.98 -5.38 -23.31
N ILE A 119 -9.77 -4.86 -23.12
CA ILE A 119 -8.98 -4.19 -24.15
C ILE A 119 -8.08 -5.23 -24.82
N SER A 120 -8.21 -5.37 -26.14
CA SER A 120 -7.30 -6.21 -26.92
C SER A 120 -5.86 -5.72 -26.81
N ARG A 121 -4.90 -6.63 -26.60
CA ARG A 121 -3.48 -6.31 -26.44
C ARG A 121 -2.57 -7.22 -27.28
N THR A 122 -1.42 -6.68 -27.68
CA THR A 122 -0.30 -7.38 -28.29
C THR A 122 0.87 -7.38 -27.32
N GLY A 123 1.21 -8.53 -26.73
CA GLY A 123 2.14 -8.56 -25.60
C GLY A 123 1.56 -7.80 -24.40
N MET A 124 2.31 -6.88 -23.81
CA MET A 124 1.87 -6.09 -22.65
C MET A 124 1.14 -4.78 -23.01
N ARG A 125 0.94 -4.47 -24.30
CA ARG A 125 0.40 -3.18 -24.76
C ARG A 125 -0.91 -3.35 -25.52
N ALA A 126 -1.83 -2.39 -25.41
CA ALA A 126 -3.06 -2.34 -26.17
C ALA A 126 -2.79 -2.37 -27.68
N SER A 127 -3.57 -3.15 -28.41
CA SER A 127 -3.45 -3.27 -29.86
C SER A 127 -3.90 -1.99 -30.58
N ASP A 128 -4.81 -1.22 -29.98
CA ASP A 128 -5.22 0.09 -30.46
C ASP A 128 -4.85 1.19 -29.44
N GLN A 129 -3.75 1.90 -29.72
CA GLN A 129 -3.28 3.01 -28.89
C GLN A 129 -4.16 4.28 -28.99
N GLY A 130 -5.08 4.32 -29.96
CA GLY A 130 -6.05 5.39 -30.17
C GLY A 130 -7.33 5.22 -29.35
N ALA A 131 -7.66 4.00 -28.92
CA ALA A 131 -8.79 3.72 -28.06
C ALA A 131 -8.70 4.49 -26.73
N THR A 132 -9.84 4.69 -26.08
CA THR A 132 -9.92 5.49 -24.85
C THR A 132 -10.64 4.76 -23.73
N VAL A 133 -10.26 5.09 -22.50
CA VAL A 133 -10.96 4.69 -21.27
C VAL A 133 -11.17 5.92 -20.38
N PRO A 134 -12.19 5.95 -19.52
CA PRO A 134 -12.29 6.97 -18.49
C PRO A 134 -11.04 7.03 -17.60
N ILE A 135 -10.59 8.21 -17.19
CA ILE A 135 -9.47 8.36 -16.24
C ILE A 135 -9.72 7.60 -14.93
N ASP A 136 -10.98 7.42 -14.53
CA ASP A 136 -11.35 6.63 -13.37
C ASP A 136 -10.96 5.14 -13.52
N ARG A 137 -10.96 4.62 -14.75
CA ARG A 137 -10.47 3.26 -15.03
C ARG A 137 -8.96 3.14 -14.90
N VAL A 138 -8.22 4.21 -15.18
CA VAL A 138 -6.77 4.26 -14.96
C VAL A 138 -6.46 4.28 -13.45
N ALA A 139 -7.20 5.09 -12.68
CA ALA A 139 -7.08 5.11 -11.21
C ALA A 139 -7.51 3.78 -10.57
N ASP A 140 -8.54 3.13 -11.11
CA ASP A 140 -8.96 1.80 -10.69
C ASP A 140 -7.90 0.74 -10.99
N ALA A 141 -7.31 0.76 -12.20
CA ALA A 141 -6.22 -0.14 -12.58
C ALA A 141 -5.02 -0.04 -11.63
N MET A 142 -4.66 1.19 -11.24
CA MET A 142 -3.62 1.46 -10.24
C MET A 142 -3.90 0.78 -8.90
N ASN A 143 -5.15 0.83 -8.43
CA ASN A 143 -5.51 0.27 -7.14
C ASN A 143 -5.64 -1.25 -7.19
N THR A 144 -6.41 -1.73 -8.17
CA THR A 144 -6.84 -3.13 -8.30
C THR A 144 -5.73 -4.03 -8.82
N PHE A 145 -5.11 -3.67 -9.95
CA PHE A 145 -4.06 -4.48 -10.58
C PHE A 145 -2.66 -4.03 -10.20
N SER A 146 -2.55 -2.94 -9.42
CA SER A 146 -1.26 -2.37 -9.06
C SER A 146 -0.47 -1.87 -10.27
N ASP A 147 -1.17 -1.42 -11.31
CA ASP A 147 -0.57 -0.83 -12.51
C ASP A 147 0.43 0.27 -12.14
N ASN A 148 1.69 0.14 -12.58
CA ASN A 148 2.77 1.08 -12.24
C ASN A 148 2.83 2.30 -13.18
N ALA A 149 2.20 2.24 -14.35
CA ALA A 149 2.12 3.36 -15.29
C ALA A 149 1.09 4.39 -14.85
N ALA A 150 -0.01 3.93 -14.23
CA ALA A 150 -1.12 4.77 -13.80
C ALA A 150 -0.74 5.89 -12.80
N PRO A 151 0.09 5.68 -11.75
CA PRO A 151 0.55 6.74 -10.87
C PRO A 151 1.24 7.89 -11.61
N ASP A 152 2.16 7.57 -12.52
CA ASP A 152 2.95 8.55 -13.25
C ASP A 152 2.12 9.24 -14.34
N PHE A 153 1.18 8.52 -14.97
CA PHE A 153 0.16 9.12 -15.82
C PHE A 153 -0.69 10.15 -15.04
N LEU A 154 -1.25 9.77 -13.89
CA LEU A 154 -2.06 10.66 -13.06
C LEU A 154 -1.25 11.87 -12.62
N ARG A 155 -0.01 11.65 -12.15
CA ARG A 155 0.91 12.73 -11.81
C ARG A 155 1.12 13.70 -12.96
N ALA A 156 1.37 13.19 -14.18
CA ALA A 156 1.56 14.04 -15.35
C ALA A 156 0.28 14.82 -15.71
N ARG A 157 -0.89 14.22 -15.54
CA ARG A 157 -2.19 14.85 -15.82
C ARG A 157 -2.59 15.91 -14.79
N LEU A 158 -2.27 15.70 -13.51
CA LEU A 158 -2.67 16.57 -12.39
C LEU A 158 -1.60 17.63 -12.07
N GLY A 159 -0.33 17.33 -12.36
CA GLY A 159 0.82 18.15 -12.00
C GLY A 159 1.33 17.89 -10.58
N ASP A 160 2.64 18.10 -10.38
CA ASP A 160 3.33 17.84 -9.11
C ASP A 160 2.70 18.58 -7.91
N ARG A 161 2.17 19.78 -8.13
CA ARG A 161 1.57 20.61 -7.08
C ARG A 161 0.36 19.94 -6.45
N ALA A 162 -0.52 19.31 -7.24
CA ALA A 162 -1.72 18.64 -6.71
C ALA A 162 -1.33 17.52 -5.74
N LEU A 163 -0.30 16.75 -6.09
CA LEU A 163 0.22 15.68 -5.26
C LEU A 163 0.93 16.21 -4.00
N VAL A 164 1.72 17.30 -4.10
CA VAL A 164 2.37 17.92 -2.93
C VAL A 164 1.35 18.49 -1.96
N ASP A 165 0.34 19.20 -2.47
CA ASP A 165 -0.73 19.78 -1.65
C ASP A 165 -1.57 18.66 -1.00
N ALA A 166 -1.89 17.59 -1.73
CA ALA A 166 -2.50 16.40 -1.15
C ALA A 166 -1.64 15.76 -0.06
N ALA A 167 -0.34 15.54 -0.29
CA ALA A 167 0.55 14.94 0.71
C ALA A 167 0.67 15.79 1.99
N ARG A 168 0.78 17.13 1.85
CA ARG A 168 0.88 18.05 2.99
C ARG A 168 -0.30 17.92 3.95
N ASP A 169 -1.52 17.73 3.43
CA ASP A 169 -2.74 17.63 4.23
C ASP A 169 -2.74 16.44 5.21
N TYR A 170 -1.82 15.47 5.07
CA TYR A 170 -1.71 14.28 5.93
C TYR A 170 -0.40 14.21 6.72
N GLY A 171 0.33 15.32 6.84
CA GLY A 171 1.59 15.34 7.58
C GLY A 171 2.73 14.64 6.82
N TRP A 172 2.60 14.49 5.50
CA TRP A 172 3.73 14.10 4.66
C TRP A 172 4.58 15.33 4.25
N GLY A 173 4.46 16.46 4.94
CA GLY A 173 4.88 17.82 4.53
C GLY A 173 6.36 18.06 4.16
N GLU A 174 7.21 17.03 4.18
CA GLU A 174 8.61 17.03 3.73
C GLU A 174 8.79 16.18 2.45
N VAL A 175 7.78 16.05 1.58
CA VAL A 175 7.95 15.31 0.31
C VAL A 175 8.75 16.16 -0.69
N GLY A 176 10.08 16.19 -0.53
CA GLY A 176 11.02 16.73 -1.54
C GLY A 176 10.93 16.01 -2.89
N ALA A 177 10.21 14.89 -2.96
CA ALA A 177 9.86 14.23 -4.21
C ALA A 177 8.80 13.14 -4.04
N LEU A 178 7.62 13.36 -4.62
CA LEU A 178 6.62 12.31 -4.79
C LEU A 178 7.23 11.13 -5.56
N PRO A 179 6.86 9.89 -5.21
CA PRO A 179 7.38 8.70 -5.88
C PRO A 179 7.03 8.71 -7.37
N THR A 180 7.86 8.01 -8.15
CA THR A 180 7.56 7.62 -9.53
C THR A 180 7.77 6.13 -9.61
N ASN A 181 6.73 5.41 -10.03
CA ASN A 181 6.78 3.97 -10.16
C ASN A 181 7.52 3.59 -11.44
N THR A 182 7.21 4.27 -12.55
CA THR A 182 7.95 4.14 -13.81
C THR A 182 9.44 4.43 -13.62
N GLY A 183 9.79 5.54 -12.94
CA GLY A 183 11.18 5.92 -12.72
C GLY A 183 11.95 4.95 -11.84
N PHE A 184 11.30 4.43 -10.78
CA PHE A 184 11.86 3.38 -9.94
C PHE A 184 12.13 2.09 -10.72
N LEU A 185 11.23 1.68 -11.63
CA LEU A 185 11.45 0.49 -12.45
C LEU A 185 12.57 0.71 -13.48
N ILE A 186 12.59 1.87 -14.15
CA ILE A 186 13.67 2.21 -15.10
C ILE A 186 15.04 2.15 -14.42
N GLY A 187 15.14 2.61 -13.16
CA GLY A 187 16.39 2.59 -12.42
C GLY A 187 16.97 1.18 -12.19
N GLN A 188 16.17 0.11 -12.31
CA GLN A 188 16.66 -1.27 -12.27
C GLN A 188 17.38 -1.66 -13.57
N PHE A 189 16.83 -1.25 -14.72
CA PHE A 189 17.37 -1.58 -16.05
C PHE A 189 18.47 -0.61 -16.50
N VAL A 190 18.48 0.60 -15.95
CA VAL A 190 19.40 1.69 -16.32
C VAL A 190 19.99 2.31 -15.04
N PRO A 191 20.77 1.55 -14.26
CA PRO A 191 21.29 2.00 -12.96
C PRO A 191 22.22 3.22 -13.07
N GLU A 192 22.81 3.48 -14.24
CA GLU A 192 23.59 4.70 -14.51
C GLU A 192 22.78 5.99 -14.37
N LEU A 193 21.44 5.92 -14.49
CA LEU A 193 20.56 7.07 -14.26
C LEU A 193 20.27 7.30 -12.78
N VAL A 194 20.33 6.24 -11.95
CA VAL A 194 19.96 6.27 -10.53
C VAL A 194 21.04 5.56 -9.69
N PRO A 195 22.20 6.19 -9.46
CA PRO A 195 23.34 5.54 -8.80
C PRO A 195 23.04 5.15 -7.33
N ALA A 196 23.57 4.00 -6.90
CA ALA A 196 23.34 3.44 -5.56
C ALA A 196 23.80 4.33 -4.38
N GLY A 197 24.70 5.28 -4.62
CA GLY A 197 25.18 6.25 -3.62
C GLY A 197 24.41 7.57 -3.56
N ALA A 198 23.38 7.75 -4.40
CA ALA A 198 22.59 8.97 -4.41
C ALA A 198 21.85 9.15 -3.08
N THR A 199 21.80 10.39 -2.59
CA THR A 199 20.90 10.73 -1.47
C THR A 199 19.45 10.42 -1.83
N ALA A 200 18.57 10.20 -0.86
CA ALA A 200 17.17 9.90 -1.14
C ALA A 200 16.50 10.97 -2.03
N ASP A 201 16.80 12.25 -1.82
CA ASP A 201 16.31 13.34 -2.66
C ASP A 201 16.85 13.32 -4.07
N GLU A 202 18.15 13.05 -4.23
CA GLU A 202 18.77 12.95 -5.55
C GLU A 202 18.25 11.74 -6.33
N ARG A 203 18.17 10.58 -5.68
CA ARG A 203 17.59 9.35 -6.24
C ARG A 203 16.20 9.65 -6.79
N ARG A 204 15.33 10.25 -5.98
CA ARG A 204 13.97 10.58 -6.41
C ARG A 204 13.94 11.61 -7.54
N ARG A 205 14.82 12.62 -7.57
CA ARG A 205 14.92 13.57 -8.70
C ARG A 205 15.26 12.84 -9.99
N ARG A 206 16.29 12.00 -9.95
CA ARG A 206 16.76 11.23 -11.10
C ARG A 206 15.71 10.25 -11.61
N GLU A 207 15.03 9.55 -10.72
CA GLU A 207 13.92 8.67 -11.10
C GLU A 207 12.81 9.45 -11.83
N ARG A 208 12.46 10.66 -11.37
CA ARG A 208 11.46 11.50 -12.05
C ARG A 208 11.91 11.93 -13.44
N ASP A 209 13.16 12.33 -13.57
CA ASP A 209 13.70 12.75 -14.85
C ASP A 209 13.77 11.56 -15.83
N ALA A 210 14.13 10.36 -15.33
CA ALA A 210 14.09 9.12 -16.09
C ALA A 210 12.67 8.76 -16.55
N ALA A 211 11.68 8.84 -15.66
CA ALA A 211 10.27 8.57 -15.99
C ALA A 211 9.75 9.54 -17.06
N ARG A 212 10.04 10.84 -16.92
CA ARG A 212 9.65 11.86 -17.91
C ARG A 212 10.30 11.59 -19.26
N ARG A 213 11.60 11.30 -19.27
CA ARG A 213 12.32 10.95 -20.51
C ARG A 213 11.71 9.71 -21.16
N PHE A 214 11.45 8.66 -20.40
CA PHE A 214 10.81 7.43 -20.89
C PHE A 214 9.44 7.69 -21.53
N ALA A 215 8.62 8.54 -20.90
CA ALA A 215 7.33 8.92 -21.47
C ALA A 215 7.47 9.74 -22.76
N SER A 216 8.43 10.66 -22.84
CA SER A 216 8.56 11.62 -23.95
C SER A 216 9.43 11.16 -25.12
N ASP A 217 10.37 10.24 -24.90
CA ASP A 217 11.38 9.81 -25.88
C ASP A 217 11.14 8.34 -26.24
N PRO A 218 10.48 8.07 -27.39
CA PRO A 218 10.20 6.70 -27.84
C PRO A 218 11.47 5.87 -28.07
N ALA A 219 12.60 6.48 -28.44
CA ALA A 219 13.84 5.77 -28.67
C ALA A 219 14.46 5.32 -27.34
N PHE A 220 14.47 6.20 -26.34
CA PHE A 220 14.89 5.81 -24.98
C PHE A 220 13.99 4.75 -24.37
N ARG A 221 12.66 4.85 -24.58
CA ARG A 221 11.73 3.81 -24.14
C ARG A 221 11.95 2.47 -24.82
N ALA A 222 12.18 2.45 -26.14
CA ALA A 222 12.50 1.23 -26.86
C ALA A 222 13.83 0.59 -26.38
N ASP A 223 14.85 1.40 -26.08
CA ASP A 223 16.10 0.94 -25.48
C ASP A 223 15.83 0.27 -24.12
N VAL A 224 15.19 0.97 -23.19
CA VAL A 224 14.84 0.44 -21.85
C VAL A 224 14.04 -0.86 -21.95
N ASP A 225 13.01 -0.91 -22.81
CA ASP A 225 12.13 -2.08 -22.97
C ASP A 225 12.87 -3.33 -23.47
N THR A 226 14.09 -3.19 -24.02
CA THR A 226 14.91 -4.31 -24.52
C THR A 226 16.10 -4.67 -23.62
N ARG A 227 16.38 -3.87 -22.59
CA ARG A 227 17.51 -4.11 -21.69
C ARG A 227 17.21 -5.24 -20.71
N PRO A 228 18.12 -6.22 -20.55
CA PRO A 228 18.05 -7.14 -19.44
C PRO A 228 18.38 -6.43 -18.13
N LEU A 229 18.02 -7.04 -17.00
CA LEU A 229 18.56 -6.59 -15.72
C LEU A 229 20.10 -6.67 -15.74
N PRO A 230 20.81 -5.64 -15.26
CA PRO A 230 22.26 -5.63 -15.20
C PRO A 230 22.81 -6.83 -14.40
N PRO A 231 23.85 -7.52 -14.90
CA PRO A 231 24.52 -8.56 -14.13
C PRO A 231 25.04 -8.02 -12.79
N GLY A 232 24.80 -8.75 -11.71
CA GLY A 232 25.25 -8.37 -10.37
C GLY A 232 24.39 -7.31 -9.67
N LEU A 233 23.27 -6.87 -10.25
CA LEU A 233 22.28 -6.07 -9.54
C LEU A 233 21.70 -6.88 -8.37
N ASP A 234 21.84 -6.36 -7.16
CA ASP A 234 21.10 -6.84 -5.99
C ASP A 234 19.68 -6.27 -6.03
N VAL A 235 18.77 -7.04 -6.64
CA VAL A 235 17.36 -6.65 -6.82
C VAL A 235 16.65 -6.49 -5.48
N ASP A 236 16.98 -7.32 -4.49
CA ASP A 236 16.35 -7.29 -3.17
C ASP A 236 16.77 -6.03 -2.42
N ALA A 237 18.07 -5.69 -2.43
CA ALA A 237 18.55 -4.43 -1.86
C ALA A 237 17.98 -3.20 -2.59
N TYR A 238 17.91 -3.24 -3.93
CA TYR A 238 17.30 -2.17 -4.72
C TYR A 238 15.83 -1.96 -4.33
N ASN A 239 15.06 -3.05 -4.24
CA ASN A 239 13.67 -3.04 -3.83
C ASN A 239 13.47 -2.55 -2.39
N GLY A 240 14.36 -2.93 -1.48
CA GLY A 240 14.38 -2.45 -0.10
C GLY A 240 14.70 -0.96 0.05
N SER A 241 15.34 -0.36 -0.96
CA SER A 241 15.65 1.08 -1.01
C SER A 241 14.54 1.94 -1.64
N GLY A 242 13.44 1.31 -2.07
CA GLY A 242 12.35 1.97 -2.75
C GLY A 242 11.65 3.06 -1.94
N PRO A 243 10.81 3.88 -2.60
CA PRO A 243 10.12 4.96 -1.93
C PRO A 243 9.18 4.44 -0.84
N GLY A 244 9.01 5.23 0.20
CA GLY A 244 8.32 4.82 1.41
C GLY A 244 7.96 5.97 2.33
N GLY A 245 7.49 5.61 3.51
CA GLY A 245 7.05 6.52 4.57
C GLY A 245 6.93 5.74 5.88
N THR A 246 6.19 6.28 6.83
CA THR A 246 6.00 5.64 8.14
C THR A 246 4.65 4.94 8.24
N ALA A 247 4.52 3.96 9.14
CA ALA A 247 3.22 3.30 9.37
C ALA A 247 2.17 4.31 9.87
N ARG A 248 2.57 5.30 10.68
CA ARG A 248 1.71 6.40 11.14
C ARG A 248 1.18 7.24 9.98
N GLN A 249 2.05 7.59 9.03
CA GLN A 249 1.70 8.35 7.84
C GLN A 249 0.69 7.62 6.93
N LEU A 250 0.90 6.32 6.69
CA LEU A 250 -0.04 5.53 5.89
C LEU A 250 -1.37 5.32 6.63
N THR A 251 -1.33 5.18 7.96
CA THR A 251 -2.54 5.06 8.79
C THR A 251 -3.39 6.33 8.73
N ALA A 252 -2.76 7.50 8.84
CA ALA A 252 -3.46 8.78 8.76
C ALA A 252 -4.20 8.94 7.42
N LEU A 253 -3.60 8.49 6.32
CA LEU A 253 -4.21 8.51 5.00
C LEU A 253 -5.44 7.59 4.94
N TRP A 254 -5.31 6.31 5.32
CA TRP A 254 -6.42 5.36 5.30
C TRP A 254 -7.56 5.79 6.22
N ARG A 255 -7.22 6.31 7.40
CA ARG A 255 -8.20 6.88 8.33
C ARG A 255 -8.94 8.05 7.70
N GLY A 256 -8.22 8.95 7.05
CA GLY A 256 -8.82 10.07 6.32
C GLY A 256 -9.83 9.62 5.27
N ILE A 257 -9.47 8.63 4.45
CA ILE A 257 -10.36 8.05 3.44
C ILE A 257 -11.60 7.47 4.12
N GLY A 258 -11.43 6.61 5.13
CA GLY A 258 -12.54 5.94 5.82
C GLY A 258 -13.43 6.89 6.63
N GLU A 259 -12.90 7.95 7.23
CA GLU A 259 -13.68 8.92 8.00
C GLU A 259 -14.34 9.98 7.12
N GLY A 260 -13.84 10.17 5.89
CA GLY A 260 -14.45 11.09 4.93
C GLY A 260 -14.00 12.52 5.15
N ARG A 261 -12.88 12.70 5.88
CA ARG A 261 -12.31 14.00 6.20
C ARG A 261 -11.65 14.67 5.00
N LEU A 262 -11.54 13.95 3.88
CA LEU A 262 -10.72 14.35 2.74
C LEU A 262 -11.62 14.83 1.62
N PRO A 263 -11.29 15.95 0.96
CA PRO A 263 -11.86 16.26 -0.34
C PRO A 263 -11.62 15.07 -1.28
N GLY A 264 -12.70 14.48 -1.80
CA GLY A 264 -12.62 13.28 -2.64
C GLY A 264 -12.67 11.94 -1.91
N ALA A 265 -12.76 11.88 -0.57
CA ALA A 265 -12.82 10.62 0.16
C ALA A 265 -13.95 9.69 -0.32
N ALA A 266 -15.14 10.24 -0.61
CA ALA A 266 -16.24 9.45 -1.16
C ALA A 266 -15.88 8.79 -2.50
N HIS A 267 -15.16 9.50 -3.38
CA HIS A 267 -14.67 8.96 -4.65
C HIS A 267 -13.49 8.01 -4.46
N ALA A 268 -12.60 8.26 -3.49
CA ALA A 268 -11.53 7.33 -3.17
C ALA A 268 -12.09 5.96 -2.74
N ARG A 269 -13.16 5.96 -1.95
CA ARG A 269 -13.84 4.74 -1.50
C ARG A 269 -14.45 3.92 -2.64
N THR A 270 -14.99 4.56 -3.70
CA THR A 270 -15.51 3.80 -4.85
C THR A 270 -14.42 2.98 -5.55
N ILE A 271 -13.17 3.40 -5.41
CA ILE A 271 -12.00 2.72 -5.97
C ILE A 271 -11.42 1.71 -4.97
N THR A 272 -11.29 2.06 -3.69
CA THR A 272 -10.62 1.23 -2.70
C THR A 272 -11.50 0.18 -2.05
N GLU A 273 -12.79 0.48 -1.78
CA GLU A 273 -13.72 -0.40 -1.04
C GLU A 273 -14.24 -1.53 -1.94
N ARG A 274 -13.39 -2.53 -2.18
CA ARG A 274 -13.67 -3.65 -3.08
C ARG A 274 -14.03 -4.95 -2.38
N SER A 275 -13.79 -5.03 -1.07
CA SER A 275 -14.06 -6.22 -0.28
C SER A 275 -15.31 -6.04 0.57
N SER A 276 -15.99 -7.15 0.85
CA SER A 276 -17.07 -7.18 1.84
C SER A 276 -16.60 -7.94 3.07
N ARG A 277 -17.01 -7.49 4.25
CA ARG A 277 -16.69 -8.15 5.52
C ARG A 277 -17.85 -7.97 6.50
N PRO A 278 -18.31 -9.04 7.19
CA PRO A 278 -19.39 -8.92 8.15
C PRO A 278 -19.14 -7.84 9.20
N GLY A 279 -20.14 -7.01 9.49
CA GLY A 279 -20.02 -5.91 10.46
C GLY A 279 -19.45 -4.60 9.90
N PHE A 280 -19.02 -4.58 8.63
CA PHE A 280 -18.51 -3.37 7.98
C PHE A 280 -19.36 -3.00 6.75
N VAL A 281 -19.52 -1.69 6.54
CA VAL A 281 -20.20 -1.10 5.39
C VAL A 281 -19.24 -0.71 4.27
N GLY A 282 -17.93 -0.80 4.52
CA GLY A 282 -16.87 -0.54 3.55
C GLY A 282 -15.57 -1.16 4.03
N VAL A 283 -14.82 -1.78 3.11
CA VAL A 283 -13.48 -2.34 3.37
C VAL A 283 -12.57 -1.99 2.21
N GLY A 284 -11.79 -0.93 2.42
CA GLY A 284 -10.82 -0.39 1.48
C GLY A 284 -9.41 -0.81 1.83
N ALA A 285 -8.62 -1.13 0.82
CA ALA A 285 -7.23 -1.51 1.05
C ALA A 285 -6.33 -1.31 -0.17
N LYS A 286 -5.02 -1.22 0.10
CA LYS A 286 -3.97 -1.38 -0.90
C LYS A 286 -2.79 -2.10 -0.28
N GLY A 287 -2.40 -3.20 -0.91
CA GLY A 287 -1.14 -3.89 -0.62
C GLY A 287 0.00 -3.45 -1.55
N GLY A 288 1.22 -3.72 -1.10
CA GLY A 288 2.41 -3.62 -1.92
C GLY A 288 3.40 -4.72 -1.56
N LEU A 289 3.95 -5.35 -2.58
CA LEU A 289 4.96 -6.37 -2.45
C LEU A 289 6.06 -6.14 -3.48
N THR A 290 7.31 -6.34 -3.08
CA THR A 290 8.42 -6.56 -4.00
C THR A 290 9.13 -7.83 -3.58
N THR A 291 9.38 -8.70 -4.56
CA THR A 291 10.03 -9.99 -4.33
C THR A 291 11.34 -9.79 -3.56
N GLY A 292 11.51 -10.58 -2.50
CA GLY A 292 12.76 -10.64 -1.72
C GLY A 292 13.07 -9.43 -0.84
N ALA A 293 12.14 -8.48 -0.67
CA ALA A 293 12.45 -7.28 0.11
C ALA A 293 11.30 -6.73 0.95
N VAL A 294 10.14 -6.44 0.35
CA VAL A 294 9.14 -5.57 0.98
C VAL A 294 7.76 -6.20 0.94
N VAL A 295 7.07 -6.16 2.07
CA VAL A 295 5.62 -6.39 2.16
C VAL A 295 4.99 -5.22 2.89
N SER A 296 3.90 -4.70 2.37
CA SER A 296 3.17 -3.58 2.94
C SER A 296 1.68 -3.75 2.72
N ARG A 297 0.88 -3.32 3.69
CA ARG A 297 -0.57 -3.28 3.59
C ARG A 297 -1.08 -2.11 4.40
N GLY A 298 -2.01 -1.37 3.81
CA GLY A 298 -2.91 -0.51 4.56
C GLY A 298 -4.35 -0.87 4.23
N THR A 299 -5.18 -0.88 5.27
CA THR A 299 -6.59 -1.25 5.21
C THR A 299 -7.37 -0.25 6.08
N GLU A 300 -8.52 0.20 5.59
CA GLU A 300 -9.57 0.81 6.41
C GLU A 300 -10.79 -0.12 6.47
N LEU A 301 -11.51 -0.07 7.58
CA LEU A 301 -12.79 -0.73 7.71
C LEU A 301 -13.82 0.21 8.34
N ARG A 302 -14.85 0.55 7.59
CA ARG A 302 -15.95 1.45 7.98
C ARG A 302 -17.12 0.68 8.56
N ARG A 303 -17.63 1.15 9.69
CA ARG A 303 -18.84 0.59 10.33
C ARG A 303 -20.07 1.46 10.09
N ALA A 304 -21.25 0.89 10.28
CA ALA A 304 -22.52 1.60 10.13
C ALA A 304 -22.71 2.71 11.19
N ASP A 305 -22.06 2.59 12.35
CA ASP A 305 -22.07 3.61 13.41
C ASP A 305 -21.14 4.81 13.12
N GLY A 306 -20.47 4.82 11.95
CA GLY A 306 -19.56 5.87 11.54
C GLY A 306 -18.13 5.72 12.07
N THR A 307 -17.86 4.73 12.93
CA THR A 307 -16.49 4.43 13.37
C THR A 307 -15.69 3.80 12.24
N VAL A 308 -14.38 4.07 12.23
CA VAL A 308 -13.44 3.61 11.20
C VAL A 308 -12.24 2.98 11.90
N ALA A 309 -12.04 1.70 11.64
CA ALA A 309 -10.84 1.02 12.04
C ALA A 309 -9.79 1.11 10.92
N THR A 310 -8.51 1.08 11.29
CA THR A 310 -7.40 1.09 10.35
C THR A 310 -6.34 0.10 10.76
N GLY A 311 -5.79 -0.63 9.79
CA GLY A 311 -4.65 -1.50 10.01
C GLY A 311 -3.57 -1.27 8.96
N VAL A 312 -2.37 -0.95 9.43
CA VAL A 312 -1.18 -0.79 8.60
C VAL A 312 -0.09 -1.72 9.11
N LEU A 313 0.47 -2.52 8.20
CA LEU A 313 1.61 -3.40 8.45
C LEU A 313 2.66 -3.17 7.35
N LEU A 314 3.88 -2.88 7.76
CA LEU A 314 5.04 -2.67 6.91
C LEU A 314 6.14 -3.65 7.31
N VAL A 315 6.74 -4.29 6.32
CA VAL A 315 7.83 -5.23 6.51
C VAL A 315 8.91 -4.95 5.47
N ARG A 316 10.14 -4.77 5.94
CA ARG A 316 11.35 -4.69 5.11
C ARG A 316 12.21 -5.94 5.28
N ARG A 317 13.16 -6.14 4.36
CA ARG A 317 14.12 -7.26 4.40
C ARG A 317 13.46 -8.64 4.55
N MET A 318 12.22 -8.79 4.05
CA MET A 318 11.56 -10.08 4.03
C MET A 318 12.23 -10.96 2.98
N SER A 319 12.56 -12.20 3.33
CA SER A 319 13.15 -13.15 2.39
C SER A 319 12.23 -13.44 1.20
N ARG A 320 12.80 -13.88 0.08
CA ARG A 320 12.04 -14.27 -1.12
C ARG A 320 10.95 -15.30 -0.83
N ALA A 321 11.27 -16.33 -0.06
CA ALA A 321 10.29 -17.33 0.37
C ALA A 321 9.16 -16.70 1.22
N GLY A 322 9.49 -15.73 2.07
CA GLY A 322 8.52 -14.97 2.84
C GLY A 322 7.60 -14.13 1.96
N THR A 323 8.15 -13.39 0.99
CA THR A 323 7.36 -12.58 0.06
C THR A 323 6.46 -13.47 -0.80
N ASP A 324 6.99 -14.58 -1.34
CA ASP A 324 6.21 -15.53 -2.15
C ASP A 324 5.06 -16.14 -1.34
N ARG A 325 5.30 -16.48 -0.07
CA ARG A 325 4.27 -16.98 0.85
C ARG A 325 3.22 -15.92 1.18
N ALA A 326 3.63 -14.69 1.44
CA ALA A 326 2.72 -13.57 1.71
C ALA A 326 1.83 -13.25 0.50
N ALA A 327 2.37 -13.35 -0.73
CA ALA A 327 1.61 -13.18 -1.97
C ALA A 327 0.58 -14.29 -2.19
N ALA A 328 0.90 -15.52 -1.80
CA ALA A 328 0.08 -16.71 -2.05
C ALA A 328 -1.02 -16.97 -0.99
N THR A 329 -1.17 -16.09 0.01
CA THR A 329 -2.06 -16.34 1.15
C THR A 329 -2.87 -15.10 1.54
N PRO A 330 -4.05 -15.28 2.16
CA PRO A 330 -4.83 -14.17 2.68
C PRO A 330 -4.27 -13.58 3.98
N GLY A 331 -3.20 -14.14 4.55
CA GLY A 331 -2.74 -13.83 5.90
C GLY A 331 -2.48 -12.34 6.17
N LEU A 332 -1.95 -11.61 5.17
CA LEU A 332 -1.71 -10.16 5.28
C LEU A 332 -3.02 -9.34 5.35
N ASP A 333 -4.04 -9.77 4.62
CA ASP A 333 -5.35 -9.15 4.62
C ASP A 333 -6.08 -9.49 5.92
N ASP A 334 -5.99 -10.75 6.33
CA ASP A 334 -6.57 -11.25 7.57
C ASP A 334 -5.98 -10.57 8.79
N VAL A 335 -4.66 -10.35 8.86
CA VAL A 335 -4.04 -9.75 10.05
C VAL A 335 -4.39 -8.28 10.21
N THR A 336 -4.37 -7.51 9.12
CA THR A 336 -4.70 -6.07 9.16
C THR A 336 -6.18 -5.84 9.47
N ALA A 337 -7.07 -6.73 8.99
CA ALA A 337 -8.48 -6.69 9.31
C ALA A 337 -8.79 -7.24 10.72
N ALA A 338 -8.16 -8.33 11.15
CA ALA A 338 -8.39 -8.91 12.47
C ALA A 338 -7.99 -7.94 13.59
N ALA A 339 -6.89 -7.19 13.40
CA ALA A 339 -6.48 -6.15 14.34
C ALA A 339 -7.49 -4.98 14.41
N ALA A 340 -8.27 -4.77 13.37
CA ALA A 340 -9.36 -3.79 13.34
C ALA A 340 -10.69 -4.32 13.91
N GLU A 341 -10.89 -5.64 13.89
CA GLU A 341 -12.12 -6.30 14.33
C GLU A 341 -12.14 -6.67 15.80
N ASP A 342 -11.01 -7.19 16.28
CA ASP A 342 -10.90 -7.81 17.59
C ASP A 342 -9.83 -7.09 18.42
N PRO A 343 -10.23 -6.32 19.45
CA PRO A 343 -9.29 -5.70 20.38
C PRO A 343 -8.36 -6.71 21.08
N GLN A 344 -8.72 -8.01 21.14
CA GLN A 344 -7.83 -9.05 21.66
C GLN A 344 -6.68 -9.36 20.71
N VAL A 345 -6.84 -9.20 19.40
CA VAL A 345 -5.73 -9.28 18.44
C VAL A 345 -4.74 -8.17 18.76
N VAL A 346 -5.22 -6.93 18.88
CA VAL A 346 -4.41 -5.76 19.28
C VAL A 346 -3.68 -5.99 20.61
N ARG A 347 -4.36 -6.56 21.62
CA ARG A 347 -3.74 -6.91 22.91
C ARG A 347 -2.65 -7.98 22.75
N ARG A 348 -2.88 -9.02 21.95
CA ARG A 348 -1.86 -10.06 21.67
C ARG A 348 -0.62 -9.48 21.00
N TRP A 349 -0.79 -8.59 20.04
CA TRP A 349 0.33 -7.85 19.43
C TRP A 349 1.13 -7.06 20.47
N SER A 350 0.47 -6.46 21.45
CA SER A 350 1.17 -5.78 22.56
C SER A 350 1.88 -6.77 23.49
N CYS A 351 1.24 -7.88 23.82
CA CYS A 351 1.75 -8.90 24.74
C CYS A 351 2.96 -9.65 24.20
N ASP A 352 2.94 -10.08 22.94
CA ASP A 352 3.99 -10.93 22.36
C ASP A 352 5.20 -10.14 21.86
N LEU A 353 5.08 -8.82 21.67
CA LEU A 353 6.17 -7.93 21.24
C LEU A 353 6.85 -7.18 22.38
N PHE A 354 6.13 -6.92 23.47
CA PHE A 354 6.62 -6.10 24.59
C PHE A 354 6.60 -6.80 25.95
N GLY A 355 6.05 -8.02 26.05
CA GLY A 355 6.03 -8.82 27.28
C GLY A 355 7.24 -9.74 27.40
#